data_AF-A0A919WJB4-F1
#
_entry.id   AF-A0A919WJB4-F1
#
_cell.length_a   1.000
_cell.length_b   1.000
_cell.length_c   1.000
_cell.angle_alpha   90.00
_cell.angle_beta   90.00
_cell.angle_gamma   90.00
#
_symmetry.space_group_name_H-M   'P 1'
#
loop_
_entity.id
_entity.type
_entity.pdbx_description
1 polymer ?
#
loop_
_entity_poly.entity_id
_entity_poly.type
_entity_poly.pdbx_seq_one_letter_code
_entity_poly.pdbx_strand_id
1 'polypeptide(L)' 'MKEYIYGNSKVIVFSPYQLTEMTKEEQKTFFQEEWNKGNVILKEIAQAAHDCLLDSYLKQKQA' A
#
# COMPACT_ATOMS: atom_id res chain seq x y z
N MET A 1 7.27 10.13 11.62
CA MET A 1 7.55 10.97 10.43
C MET A 1 8.93 10.58 9.94
N LYS A 2 9.09 10.24 8.65
CA LYS A 2 10.39 9.75 8.15
C LYS A 2 10.91 10.62 7.02
N GLU A 3 12.15 11.07 7.18
CA GLU A 3 12.83 11.94 6.22
C GLU A 3 13.75 11.10 5.34
N TYR A 4 13.69 11.36 4.03
CA TYR A 4 14.56 10.75 3.04
C TYR A 4 15.26 11.87 2.27
N ILE A 5 16.58 11.73 2.08
CA ILE A 5 17.38 12.69 1.30
C ILE A 5 17.77 12.01 -0.01
N TYR A 6 17.37 12.62 -1.12
CA TYR A 6 17.72 12.19 -2.47
C TYR A 6 18.44 13.35 -3.18
N GLY A 7 19.78 13.29 -3.22
CA GLY A 7 20.60 14.38 -3.75
C GLY A 7 20.42 15.67 -2.94
N ASN A 8 19.93 16.72 -3.59
CA ASN A 8 19.59 18.01 -2.97
C ASN A 8 18.12 18.12 -2.53
N SER A 9 17.31 17.08 -2.74
CA SER A 9 15.89 17.07 -2.40
C SER A 9 15.65 16.36 -1.07
N LYS A 10 14.86 16.99 -0.20
CA LYS A 10 14.37 16.41 1.05
C LYS A 10 12.91 15.98 0.88
N VAL A 11 12.65 14.69 1.02
CA VAL A 11 11.31 14.11 0.97
C VAL A 11 10.88 13.74 2.39
N ILE A 12 9.80 14.34 2.86
CA ILE A 12 9.23 14.07 4.18
C ILE A 12 7.97 13.25 3.96
N VAL A 13 7.99 11.97 4.37
CA VAL A 13 6.82 11.11 4.30
C VAL A 13 6.04 11.23 5.60
N PHE A 14 4.85 11.80 5.50
CA PHE A 14 3.89 11.83 6.59
C PHE A 14 2.94 10.64 6.46
N SER A 15 3.13 9.64 7.32
CA SER A 15 2.16 8.55 7.47
C SER A 15 1.39 8.75 8.78
N PRO A 16 0.06 8.97 8.73
CA PRO A 16 -0.75 9.15 9.94
C PRO A 16 -0.77 7.90 10.83
N TYR A 17 -0.46 6.73 10.27
CA TYR A 17 -0.47 5.44 10.96
C TYR A 17 0.93 4.95 11.37
N GLN A 18 1.97 5.80 11.30
CA GLN A 18 3.36 5.43 11.61
C GLN A 18 3.87 4.18 10.85
N LEU A 19 3.26 3.86 9.70
CA LEU A 19 3.60 2.68 8.90
C LEU A 19 5.08 2.63 8.52
N THR A 20 5.72 3.80 8.40
CA THR A 20 7.15 3.97 8.09
C THR A 20 8.11 3.52 9.19
N GLU A 21 7.60 3.35 10.40
CA GLU A 21 8.36 2.99 11.61
C GLU A 21 8.07 1.54 12.06
N MET A 22 7.00 0.93 11.55
CA MET A 22 6.65 -0.47 11.79
C MET A 22 7.55 -1.45 11.03
N THR A 23 7.83 -2.59 11.65
CA THR A 23 8.37 -3.80 11.02
C THR A 23 7.38 -4.39 10.01
N LYS A 24 7.84 -5.33 9.16
CA LYS A 24 6.96 -5.98 8.17
C LYS A 24 5.86 -6.81 8.85
N GLU A 25 6.18 -7.43 9.97
CA GLU A 25 5.27 -8.24 10.78
C GLU A 25 4.18 -7.37 11.41
N GLU A 26 4.55 -6.21 11.95
CA GLU A 26 3.61 -5.22 12.50
C GLU A 26 2.71 -4.64 11.41
N GLN A 27 3.27 -4.28 10.26
CA GLN A 27 2.49 -3.82 9.11
C GLN A 27 1.46 -4.85 8.67
N LYS A 28 1.86 -6.13 8.58
CA LYS A 28 0.95 -7.22 8.22
C LYS A 28 -0.22 -7.31 9.21
N THR A 29 0.08 -7.24 10.50
CA THR A 29 -0.94 -7.29 11.57
C THR A 29 -1.89 -6.10 11.47
N PHE A 30 -1.36 -4.90 11.32
CA PHE A 30 -2.14 -3.67 11.13
C PHE A 30 -3.10 -3.79 9.93
N PHE A 31 -2.60 -4.21 8.76
CA PHE A 31 -3.46 -4.35 7.57
C PHE A 31 -4.52 -5.44 7.74
N GLN A 32 -4.21 -6.54 8.43
CA GLN A 32 -5.18 -7.59 8.74
C GLN A 32 -6.31 -7.06 9.63
N GLU A 33 -5.98 -6.29 10.66
CA GLU A 33 -6.97 -5.68 11.56
C GLU A 33 -7.84 -4.65 10.83
N GLU A 34 -7.24 -3.75 10.05
CA GLU A 34 -7.97 -2.76 9.27
C GLU A 34 -8.88 -3.40 8.21
N TRP A 35 -8.44 -4.50 7.62
CA TRP A 35 -9.27 -5.29 6.72
C TRP A 35 -10.50 -5.85 7.44
N ASN A 36 -10.30 -6.46 8.61
CA ASN A 36 -11.38 -7.04 9.41
C ASN A 36 -12.37 -5.98 9.93
N LYS A 37 -11.89 -4.77 10.25
CA LYS A 37 -12.73 -3.61 10.61
C LYS A 37 -13.53 -3.07 9.41
N GLY A 38 -13.23 -3.53 8.20
CA GLY A 38 -13.94 -3.12 7.00
C GLY A 38 -13.50 -1.75 6.48
N ASN A 39 -12.22 -1.38 6.66
CA ASN A 39 -11.67 -0.12 6.16
C ASN A 39 -11.91 0.03 4.65
N VAL A 40 -12.69 1.06 4.27
CA VAL A 40 -13.14 1.28 2.89
C VAL A 40 -11.96 1.59 1.97
N ILE A 41 -11.03 2.43 2.41
CA ILE A 41 -9.87 2.85 1.62
C ILE A 41 -9.00 1.64 1.30
N LEU A 42 -8.74 0.77 2.29
CA LEU A 42 -7.95 -0.44 2.08
C LEU A 42 -8.60 -1.38 1.05
N LYS A 43 -9.94 -1.51 1.09
CA LYS A 43 -10.70 -2.32 0.13
C LYS A 43 -10.64 -1.74 -1.29
N GLU A 44 -10.79 -0.43 -1.43
CA GLU A 44 -10.70 0.25 -2.73
C GLU A 44 -9.31 0.09 -3.36
N ILE A 45 -8.25 0.23 -2.56
CA ILE A 45 -6.87 0.01 -3.02
C ILE A 45 -6.68 -1.44 -3.46
N ALA A 46 -7.14 -2.41 -2.65
CA ALA A 46 -7.03 -3.83 -2.99
C ALA A 46 -7.80 -4.18 -4.26
N GLN A 47 -9.00 -3.63 -4.44
CA GLN A 47 -9.81 -3.81 -5.63
C GLN A 47 -9.12 -3.24 -6.88
N ALA A 48 -8.62 -2.01 -6.80
CA ALA A 48 -7.92 -1.38 -7.91
C ALA A 48 -6.65 -2.17 -8.31
N ALA A 49 -5.89 -2.67 -7.34
CA ALA A 49 -4.73 -3.51 -7.60
C ALA A 49 -5.12 -4.84 -8.26
N HIS A 50 -6.18 -5.49 -7.78
CA HIS A 50 -6.73 -6.70 -8.38
C HIS A 50 -7.15 -6.46 -9.84
N ASP A 51 -7.87 -5.37 -10.10
CA ASP A 51 -8.38 -5.05 -11.44
C ASP A 51 -7.24 -4.78 -12.43
N CYS A 52 -6.20 -4.06 -12.00
CA CYS A 52 -4.98 -3.87 -12.79
C CYS A 52 -4.27 -5.20 -13.11
N LEU A 53 -4.13 -6.09 -12.13
CA LEU A 53 -3.53 -7.42 -12.34
C LEU A 53 -4.37 -8.27 -13.28
N LEU A 54 -5.69 -8.29 -13.09
CA LEU A 54 -6.62 -9.03 -13.95
C LEU A 54 -6.56 -8.53 -15.39
N ASP A 55 -6.59 -7.22 -15.61
CA ASP A 55 -6.47 -6.61 -16.94
C ASP A 55 -5.15 -7.00 -17.61
N SER A 56 -4.03 -6.95 -16.88
CA SER A 56 -2.73 -7.37 -17.41
C SER A 56 -2.70 -8.84 -17.82
N TYR A 57 -3.32 -9.72 -17.04
CA TYR A 57 -3.38 -11.16 -17.32
C TYR A 57 -4.27 -11.47 -18.53
N LEU A 58 -5.40 -10.78 -18.64
CA LEU A 58 -6.30 -10.94 -19.78
C LEU A 58 -5.65 -10.46 -21.08
N LYS A 59 -4.90 -9.35 -21.05
CA LYS A 59 -4.12 -8.87 -22.20
C LYS A 59 -3.05 -9.86 -22.64
N GLN A 60 -2.38 -10.55 -21.70
CA GLN A 60 -1.40 -11.58 -22.03
C GLN A 60 -2.01 -12.82 -22.71
N LYS A 61 -3.28 -13.16 -22.42
CA LYS A 61 -3.96 -14.31 -23.03
C LYS A 61 -4.54 -14.05 -24.42
N GLN A 62 -4.66 -12.79 -24.82
CA GLN A 62 -5.20 -12.38 -26.12
C GLN A 62 -4.11 -12.08 -27.16
N ALA A 63 -2.84 -12.14 -26.76
CA ALA A 63 -1.66 -12.02 -27.61
C ALA A 63 -1.09 -13.40 -27.95
#